data_AF-A0A1V8TJ48-F1
#
_entry.id   AF-A0A1V8TJ48-F1
#
_cell.length_a   1.000
_cell.length_b   1.000
_cell.length_c   1.000
_cell.angle_alpha   90.00
_cell.angle_beta   90.00
_cell.angle_gamma   90.00
#
_symmetry.space_group_name_H-M   'P 1'
#
loop_
_entity.id
_entity.type
_entity.pdbx_description
1 polymer ?
#
loop_
_entity_poly.entity_id
_entity_poly.type
_entity_poly.pdbx_seq_one_letter_code
_entity_poly.pdbx_strand_id
1 'polypeptide(L)'
;MSMPNNHPYPIPAGVHAVPLHCLDIGADNEIDEIILNPGPIVNDKNVWMFWHSSFASMHPYTQRNVRAWHRRFSRAGWVIRVVDRLLGSPSNVAKYLDVKDPGTFPQAFIDGVIGGDHSAQHTSDLVRWPLLLKYGGVYADVGLMQIGDLDKLWNDTVANTA
;
A
#
# COMPACT_ATOMS: atom_id res chain seq x y z
N MET A 1 -18.41 10.04 -28.08
CA MET A 1 -17.39 11.04 -28.43
C MET A 1 -16.16 10.76 -27.60
N SER A 2 -15.07 10.31 -28.21
CA SER A 2 -13.79 10.12 -27.50
C SER A 2 -13.23 11.51 -27.21
N MET A 3 -13.00 11.83 -25.93
CA MET A 3 -12.23 13.02 -25.56
C MET A 3 -10.84 12.91 -26.24
N PRO A 4 -10.34 13.97 -26.88
CA PRO A 4 -9.00 13.95 -27.45
C PRO A 4 -7.99 13.73 -26.33
N ASN A 5 -7.06 12.81 -26.59
CA ASN A 5 -6.01 12.40 -25.67
C ASN A 5 -5.01 13.57 -25.51
N ASN A 6 -5.33 14.55 -24.67
CA ASN A 6 -4.59 15.81 -24.53
C ASN A 6 -3.34 15.64 -23.65
N HIS A 7 -2.61 14.54 -23.84
CA HIS A 7 -1.36 14.32 -23.15
C HIS A 7 -0.24 15.07 -23.88
N PRO A 8 0.59 15.87 -23.17
CA PRO A 8 1.70 16.59 -23.79
C PRO A 8 2.80 15.67 -24.34
N TYR A 9 2.69 14.36 -24.10
CA TYR A 9 3.64 13.33 -24.51
C TYR A 9 2.89 12.08 -25.00
N PRO A 10 3.47 11.33 -25.96
CA PRO A 10 2.91 10.07 -26.39
C PRO A 10 2.92 9.05 -25.25
N ILE A 11 1.89 8.21 -25.21
CA ILE A 11 1.85 7.05 -24.33
C ILE A 11 3.01 6.10 -24.75
N PRO A 12 3.86 5.64 -23.81
CA PRO A 12 4.97 4.74 -24.15
C PRO A 12 4.49 3.46 -24.88
N ALA A 13 5.34 2.91 -25.74
CA ALA A 13 5.02 1.66 -26.44
C ALA A 13 4.75 0.52 -25.44
N GLY A 14 3.69 -0.26 -25.70
CA GLY A 14 3.30 -1.39 -24.86
C GLY A 14 2.45 -1.05 -23.64
N VAL A 15 2.15 0.23 -23.39
CA VAL A 15 1.18 0.64 -22.35
C VAL A 15 -0.08 1.25 -22.98
N HIS A 16 -1.19 1.20 -22.26
CA HIS A 16 -2.45 1.81 -22.65
C HIS A 16 -3.07 2.50 -21.43
N ALA A 17 -3.88 3.53 -21.68
CA ALA A 17 -4.63 4.17 -20.61
C ALA A 17 -5.67 3.20 -20.05
N VAL A 18 -5.73 3.08 -18.72
CA VAL A 18 -6.78 2.31 -18.05
C VAL A 18 -8.11 3.07 -18.22
N PRO A 19 -9.20 2.42 -18.66
CA PRO A 19 -10.50 3.09 -18.80
C PRO A 19 -10.97 3.71 -17.48
N LEU A 20 -11.51 4.93 -17.53
CA LEU A 20 -11.92 5.66 -16.32
C LEU A 20 -12.95 4.91 -15.46
N HIS A 21 -13.84 4.11 -16.07
CA HIS A 21 -14.83 3.33 -15.33
C HIS A 21 -14.22 2.19 -14.49
N CYS A 22 -12.98 1.79 -14.79
CA CYS A 22 -12.21 0.83 -14.00
C CYS A 22 -11.47 1.51 -12.83
N LEU A 23 -11.42 2.85 -12.78
CA LEU A 23 -10.64 3.61 -11.80
C LEU A 23 -11.54 4.32 -10.78
N ASP A 24 -11.03 4.53 -9.58
CA ASP A 24 -11.59 5.50 -8.66
C ASP A 24 -11.24 6.93 -9.12
N ILE A 25 -12.28 7.73 -9.35
CA ILE A 25 -12.19 9.13 -9.80
C ILE A 25 -12.60 10.12 -8.71
N GLY A 26 -12.77 9.67 -7.46
CA GLY A 26 -13.09 10.53 -6.31
C GLY A 26 -12.02 11.59 -6.05
N ALA A 27 -12.31 12.60 -5.23
CA ALA A 27 -11.35 13.65 -4.93
C ALA A 27 -10.18 13.12 -4.08
N ASP A 28 -9.02 13.78 -4.14
CA ASP A 28 -7.83 13.33 -3.40
C ASP A 28 -8.06 13.32 -1.87
N ASN A 29 -8.80 14.29 -1.33
CA ASN A 29 -9.13 14.33 0.10
C ASN A 29 -10.04 13.17 0.54
N GLU A 30 -10.98 12.74 -0.30
CA GLU A 30 -11.84 11.59 -0.02
C GLU A 30 -11.01 10.29 0.02
N ILE A 31 -10.05 10.14 -0.89
CA ILE A 31 -9.12 9.00 -0.90
C ILE A 31 -8.18 9.04 0.30
N ASP A 32 -7.69 10.22 0.68
CA ASP A 32 -6.84 10.39 1.85
C ASP A 32 -7.57 9.96 3.13
N GLU A 33 -8.85 10.33 3.28
CA GLU A 33 -9.68 9.91 4.40
C GLU A 33 -9.82 8.38 4.47
N ILE A 34 -9.99 7.71 3.33
CA ILE A 34 -10.05 6.24 3.24
C ILE A 34 -8.70 5.61 3.65
N ILE A 35 -7.58 6.13 3.13
CA ILE A 35 -6.24 5.60 3.40
C ILE A 35 -5.85 5.79 4.88
N LEU A 36 -6.23 6.91 5.49
CA LEU A 36 -5.99 7.21 6.90
C LEU A 36 -6.87 6.39 7.84
N ASN A 37 -8.01 5.88 7.35
CA ASN A 37 -8.97 5.11 8.14
C ASN A 37 -9.32 3.78 7.44
N PRO A 38 -8.33 2.89 7.24
CA PRO A 38 -8.59 1.66 6.52
C PRO A 38 -9.55 0.78 7.33
N GLY A 39 -10.60 0.28 6.67
CA GLY A 39 -11.59 -0.60 7.29
C GLY A 39 -11.00 -1.93 7.80
N PRO A 40 -11.82 -2.79 8.42
CA PRO A 40 -11.37 -4.10 8.89
C PRO A 40 -10.79 -4.96 7.75
N ILE A 41 -9.93 -5.92 8.09
CA ILE A 41 -9.42 -6.89 7.12
C ILE A 41 -10.48 -7.98 6.92
N VAL A 42 -10.95 -8.13 5.69
CA VAL A 42 -12.05 -9.07 5.34
C VAL A 42 -11.62 -10.16 4.37
N ASN A 43 -10.51 -9.97 3.66
CA ASN A 43 -9.93 -10.92 2.71
C ASN A 43 -8.43 -10.60 2.50
N ASP A 44 -7.79 -11.35 1.62
CA ASP A 44 -6.35 -11.26 1.36
C ASP A 44 -5.95 -10.14 0.40
N LYS A 45 -6.90 -9.43 -0.25
CA LYS A 45 -6.60 -8.32 -1.17
C LYS A 45 -6.24 -7.05 -0.42
N ASN A 46 -5.10 -7.08 0.26
CA ASN A 46 -4.49 -5.94 0.94
C ASN A 46 -3.20 -5.54 0.22
N VAL A 47 -3.02 -4.24 -0.02
CA VAL A 47 -1.74 -3.67 -0.44
C VAL A 47 -1.13 -2.99 0.78
N TRP A 48 -0.13 -3.65 1.36
CA TRP A 48 0.61 -3.17 2.51
C TRP A 48 1.73 -2.24 2.06
N MET A 49 1.81 -1.09 2.72
CA MET A 49 2.84 -0.09 2.52
C MET A 49 3.28 0.45 3.88
N PHE A 50 4.52 0.89 4.02
CA PHE A 50 5.02 1.42 5.29
C PHE A 50 5.53 2.84 5.16
N TRP A 51 5.16 3.67 6.13
CA TRP A 51 5.77 4.98 6.36
C TRP A 51 5.85 5.28 7.85
N HIS A 52 7.06 5.44 8.37
CA HIS A 52 7.32 5.53 9.81
C HIS A 52 6.52 6.63 10.54
N SER A 53 6.11 7.69 9.84
CA SER A 53 5.50 8.89 10.41
C SER A 53 4.09 9.22 9.85
N SER A 54 3.32 8.20 9.44
CA SER A 54 1.96 8.32 8.87
C SER A 54 1.89 8.84 7.42
N PHE A 55 0.83 8.45 6.71
CA PHE A 55 0.53 8.89 5.35
C PHE A 55 0.53 10.42 5.18
N ALA A 56 0.03 11.16 6.17
CA ALA A 56 -0.08 12.62 6.09
C ALA A 56 1.27 13.34 6.02
N SER A 57 2.35 12.74 6.54
CA SER A 57 3.70 13.33 6.55
C SER A 57 4.58 12.88 5.38
N MET A 58 4.05 11.99 4.54
CA MET A 58 4.76 11.48 3.37
C MET A 58 5.15 12.61 2.42
N HIS A 59 6.22 12.39 1.66
CA HIS A 59 6.56 13.29 0.56
C HIS A 59 5.38 13.39 -0.44
N PRO A 60 5.10 14.56 -1.03
CA PRO A 60 3.96 14.72 -1.93
C PRO A 60 3.92 13.71 -3.10
N TYR A 61 5.09 13.32 -3.62
CA TYR A 61 5.15 12.33 -4.70
C TYR A 61 4.78 10.92 -4.24
N THR A 62 5.13 10.52 -3.01
CA THR A 62 4.73 9.21 -2.47
C THR A 62 3.25 9.20 -2.12
N GLN A 63 2.70 10.28 -1.56
CA GLN A 63 1.25 10.42 -1.39
C GLN A 63 0.51 10.23 -2.71
N ARG A 64 0.97 10.90 -3.77
CA ARG A 64 0.42 10.75 -5.12
C ARG A 64 0.50 9.31 -5.62
N ASN A 65 1.61 8.61 -5.38
CA ASN A 65 1.75 7.19 -5.75
C ASN A 65 0.75 6.31 -4.99
N VAL A 66 0.66 6.44 -3.66
CA VAL A 66 -0.30 5.67 -2.84
C VAL A 66 -1.75 5.93 -3.29
N ARG A 67 -2.11 7.19 -3.57
CA ARG A 67 -3.42 7.53 -4.16
C ARG A 67 -3.62 6.84 -5.51
N ALA A 68 -2.61 6.82 -6.38
CA ALA A 68 -2.70 6.13 -7.67
C ALA A 68 -2.92 4.61 -7.51
N TRP A 69 -2.29 3.98 -6.51
CA TRP A 69 -2.57 2.59 -6.14
C TRP A 69 -4.03 2.40 -5.71
N HIS A 70 -4.56 3.26 -4.85
CA HIS A 70 -5.96 3.21 -4.43
C HIS A 70 -6.89 3.34 -5.63
N ARG A 71 -6.67 4.36 -6.46
CA ARG A 71 -7.47 4.61 -7.66
C ARG A 71 -7.52 3.43 -8.61
N ARG A 72 -6.41 2.71 -8.73
CA ARG A 72 -6.30 1.59 -9.65
C ARG A 72 -6.98 0.33 -9.15
N PHE A 73 -6.94 0.06 -7.85
CA PHE A 73 -7.29 -1.27 -7.34
C PHE A 73 -8.47 -1.31 -6.37
N SER A 74 -8.95 -0.18 -5.84
CA SER A 74 -10.09 -0.15 -4.91
C SER A 74 -11.34 -0.77 -5.54
N ARG A 75 -11.63 -0.45 -6.82
CA ARG A 75 -12.75 -1.03 -7.56
C ARG A 75 -12.62 -2.54 -7.83
N ALA A 76 -11.41 -3.08 -7.79
CA ALA A 76 -11.15 -4.51 -7.89
C ALA A 76 -11.15 -5.22 -6.51
N GLY A 77 -11.49 -4.49 -5.44
CA GLY A 77 -11.63 -5.00 -4.09
C GLY A 77 -10.36 -4.95 -3.25
N TRP A 78 -9.29 -4.29 -3.71
CA TRP A 78 -8.07 -4.12 -2.93
C TRP A 78 -8.16 -2.98 -1.94
N VAL A 79 -7.64 -3.19 -0.74
CA VAL A 79 -7.52 -2.13 0.28
C VAL A 79 -6.07 -1.69 0.38
N ILE A 80 -5.82 -0.39 0.20
CA ILE A 80 -4.49 0.20 0.39
C ILE A 80 -4.31 0.51 1.88
N ARG A 81 -3.27 -0.05 2.50
CA ARG A 81 -2.97 0.09 3.92
C ARG A 81 -1.56 0.65 4.10
N VAL A 82 -1.48 1.95 4.40
CA VAL A 82 -0.21 2.58 4.78
C VAL A 82 -0.05 2.48 6.29
N VAL A 83 0.76 1.52 6.73
CA VAL A 83 1.03 1.28 8.15
C VAL A 83 2.22 2.10 8.66
N ASP A 84 2.20 2.39 9.96
CA ASP A 84 3.25 3.16 10.64
C ASP A 84 3.60 2.57 12.03
N ARG A 85 4.47 3.28 12.77
CA ARG A 85 4.82 2.97 14.17
C ARG A 85 4.45 4.11 15.13
N LEU A 86 3.65 5.08 14.70
CA LEU A 86 3.27 6.23 15.52
C LEU A 86 2.27 5.83 16.61
N LEU A 87 2.60 6.13 17.86
CA LEU A 87 1.73 5.84 18.99
C LEU A 87 0.35 6.52 18.80
N GLY A 88 -0.72 5.75 18.97
CA GLY A 88 -2.08 6.24 18.78
C GLY A 88 -2.55 6.35 17.32
N SER A 89 -1.67 6.11 16.34
CA SER A 89 -2.07 6.16 14.93
C SER A 89 -3.16 5.13 14.60
N PRO A 90 -4.19 5.53 13.83
CA PRO A 90 -5.18 4.62 13.28
C PRO A 90 -4.58 3.46 12.48
N SER A 91 -3.40 3.68 11.88
CA SER A 91 -2.70 2.74 11.00
C SER A 91 -1.43 2.16 11.63
N ASN A 92 -1.26 2.29 12.95
CA ASN A 92 -0.11 1.68 13.63
C ASN A 92 -0.10 0.16 13.42
N VAL A 93 1.06 -0.40 13.07
CA VAL A 93 1.23 -1.84 12.83
C VAL A 93 0.83 -2.72 14.03
N ALA A 94 0.88 -2.19 15.26
CA ALA A 94 0.46 -2.88 16.48
C ALA A 94 -1.03 -3.24 16.52
N LYS A 95 -1.85 -2.66 15.62
CA LYS A 95 -3.25 -3.06 15.45
C LYS A 95 -3.42 -4.35 14.65
N TYR A 96 -2.38 -4.75 13.92
CA TYR A 96 -2.37 -5.90 13.01
C TYR A 96 -1.50 -7.04 13.57
N LEU A 97 -0.38 -6.68 14.19
CA LEU A 97 0.62 -7.62 14.69
C LEU A 97 0.90 -7.40 16.17
N ASP A 98 1.24 -8.46 16.88
CA ASP A 98 1.79 -8.32 18.23
C ASP A 98 3.25 -7.86 18.12
N VAL A 99 3.46 -6.55 18.22
CA VAL A 99 4.79 -5.93 18.11
C VAL A 99 5.70 -6.19 19.31
N LYS A 100 5.20 -6.91 20.32
CA LYS A 100 5.96 -7.32 21.51
C LYS A 100 6.27 -8.82 21.53
N ASP A 101 5.81 -9.57 20.54
CA ASP A 101 6.12 -11.00 20.42
C ASP A 101 7.59 -11.23 19.97
N PRO A 102 8.45 -11.81 20.83
CA PRO A 102 9.83 -12.13 20.46
C PRO A 102 9.95 -13.28 19.46
N GLY A 103 8.88 -14.05 19.22
CA GLY A 103 8.83 -15.05 18.15
C GLY A 103 8.67 -14.44 16.76
N THR A 104 8.07 -13.25 16.67
CA THR A 104 7.84 -12.53 15.42
C THR A 104 8.90 -11.45 15.17
N PHE A 105 9.32 -10.73 16.21
CA PHE A 105 10.20 -9.56 16.06
C PHE A 105 11.48 -9.67 16.91
N PRO A 106 12.63 -9.20 16.39
CA PRO A 106 13.85 -9.14 17.17
C PRO A 106 13.73 -8.11 18.30
N GLN A 107 14.49 -8.31 19.38
CA GLN A 107 14.45 -7.44 20.56
C GLN A 107 14.66 -5.94 20.23
N ALA A 108 15.55 -5.63 19.28
CA ALA A 108 15.78 -4.25 18.84
C ALA A 108 14.52 -3.57 18.26
N PHE A 109 13.66 -4.32 17.58
CA PHE A 109 12.37 -3.82 17.07
C PHE A 109 11.36 -3.60 18.19
N ILE A 110 11.32 -4.55 19.13
CA ILE A 110 10.42 -4.55 20.29
C ILE A 110 10.70 -3.33 21.16
N ASP A 111 11.98 -3.05 21.42
CA ASP A 111 12.44 -1.94 22.26
C ASP A 111 12.47 -0.59 21.51
N GLY A 112 12.28 -0.60 20.19
CA GLY A 112 12.31 0.62 19.38
C GLY A 112 13.71 1.23 19.25
N VAL A 113 14.75 0.39 19.30
CA VAL A 113 16.17 0.80 19.28
C VAL A 113 16.88 0.42 17.98
N ILE A 114 16.13 0.13 16.91
CA ILE A 114 16.69 -0.04 15.56
C ILE A 114 17.36 1.29 15.17
N GLY A 115 18.68 1.29 15.09
CA GLY A 115 19.50 2.46 14.75
C GLY A 115 19.94 2.52 13.29
N GLY A 116 20.82 3.49 13.01
CA GLY A 116 21.42 3.72 11.70
C GLY A 116 20.58 4.59 10.76
N ASP A 117 21.21 5.02 9.67
CA ASP A 117 20.63 5.96 8.68
C ASP A 117 19.40 5.41 7.96
N HIS A 118 19.18 4.09 8.04
CA HIS A 118 18.10 3.37 7.38
C HIS A 118 17.18 2.63 8.37
N SER A 119 17.12 3.09 9.63
CA SER A 119 16.29 2.48 10.68
C SER A 119 14.82 2.32 10.30
N ALA A 120 14.24 3.31 9.61
CA ALA A 120 12.85 3.25 9.14
C ALA A 120 12.65 2.16 8.07
N GLN A 121 13.62 2.01 7.16
CA GLN A 121 13.60 0.98 6.11
C GLN A 121 13.77 -0.41 6.71
N HIS A 122 14.72 -0.60 7.64
CA HIS A 122 14.86 -1.85 8.36
C HIS A 122 13.59 -2.21 9.16
N THR A 123 12.92 -1.21 9.73
CA THR A 123 11.63 -1.40 10.40
C THR A 123 10.55 -1.87 9.42
N SER A 124 10.48 -1.27 8.22
CA SER A 124 9.60 -1.69 7.12
C SER A 124 9.83 -3.16 6.75
N ASP A 125 11.10 -3.56 6.58
CA ASP A 125 11.46 -4.94 6.21
C ASP A 125 11.02 -5.96 7.27
N LEU A 126 11.17 -5.64 8.56
CA LEU A 126 10.73 -6.50 9.66
C LEU A 126 9.21 -6.62 9.76
N VAL A 127 8.47 -5.59 9.33
CA VAL A 127 7.00 -5.60 9.32
C VAL A 127 6.42 -6.35 8.12
N ARG A 128 7.12 -6.34 6.98
CA ARG A 128 6.66 -6.92 5.72
C ARG A 128 6.24 -8.37 5.86
N TRP A 129 7.14 -9.23 6.34
CA TRP A 129 6.91 -10.67 6.35
C TRP A 129 5.74 -11.08 7.25
N PRO A 130 5.66 -10.63 8.53
CA PRO A 130 4.54 -10.99 9.39
C PRO A 130 3.16 -10.52 8.88
N LEU A 131 3.09 -9.35 8.23
CA LEU A 131 1.85 -8.87 7.61
C LEU A 131 1.38 -9.82 6.50
N LEU A 132 2.29 -10.17 5.58
CA LEU A 132 1.98 -11.06 4.47
C LEU A 132 1.63 -12.47 4.94
N LEU A 133 2.33 -12.99 5.94
CA LEU A 133 2.07 -14.33 6.48
C LEU A 133 0.68 -14.41 7.13
N LYS A 134 0.26 -13.35 7.85
CA LYS A 134 -1.01 -13.35 8.60
C LYS A 134 -2.22 -12.95 7.76
N TYR A 135 -2.05 -12.04 6.81
CA TYR A 135 -3.16 -11.38 6.11
C TYR A 135 -3.09 -11.46 4.57
N GLY A 136 -2.07 -12.13 4.03
CA GLY A 136 -1.84 -12.22 2.60
C GLY A 136 -1.65 -10.86 1.94
N GLY A 137 -1.96 -10.83 0.65
CA GLY A 137 -1.88 -9.64 -0.19
C GLY A 137 -0.49 -9.39 -0.74
N VAL A 138 -0.18 -8.11 -0.96
CA VAL A 138 1.11 -7.68 -1.48
C VAL A 138 1.71 -6.60 -0.61
N TYR A 139 3.04 -6.54 -0.59
CA TYR A 139 3.77 -5.46 0.05
C TYR A 139 4.48 -4.63 -1.02
N ALA A 140 4.31 -3.31 -0.96
CA ALA A 140 4.91 -2.39 -1.90
C ALA A 140 5.58 -1.23 -1.16
N ASP A 141 6.71 -0.78 -1.69
CA ASP A 141 7.31 0.46 -1.25
C ASP A 141 6.46 1.64 -1.72
N VAL A 142 6.34 2.67 -0.89
CA VAL A 142 5.50 3.85 -1.18
C VAL A 142 6.01 4.69 -2.36
N GLY A 143 7.28 4.52 -2.72
CA GLY A 143 7.89 5.12 -3.90
C GLY A 143 7.67 4.33 -5.19
N LEU A 144 7.14 3.10 -5.10
CA LEU A 144 7.00 2.21 -6.25
C LEU A 144 5.77 2.62 -7.08
N MET A 145 6.04 3.09 -8.29
CA MET A 145 5.00 3.36 -9.28
C MET A 145 4.52 2.04 -9.87
N GLN A 146 3.21 1.83 -9.86
CA GLN A 146 2.62 0.59 -10.33
C GLN A 146 2.46 0.58 -11.86
N ILE A 147 3.03 -0.44 -12.49
CA ILE A 147 2.89 -0.75 -13.92
C ILE A 147 2.37 -2.19 -14.04
N GLY A 148 1.51 -2.45 -15.03
CA GLY A 148 0.88 -3.76 -15.25
C GLY A 148 -0.41 -3.95 -14.45
N ASP A 149 -0.97 -5.15 -14.43
CA ASP A 149 -2.25 -5.45 -13.78
C ASP A 149 -2.04 -6.41 -12.61
N LEU A 150 -1.95 -5.85 -11.39
CA LEU A 150 -1.79 -6.65 -10.18
C LEU A 150 -3.01 -7.54 -9.93
N ASP A 151 -4.23 -7.05 -10.21
CA ASP A 151 -5.43 -7.82 -9.92
C ASP A 151 -5.50 -9.06 -10.80
N LYS A 152 -5.21 -8.90 -12.10
CA LYS A 152 -5.06 -10.03 -13.01
C LYS A 152 -3.97 -10.99 -12.55
N LEU A 153 -2.77 -10.50 -12.23
CA LEU A 153 -1.66 -11.35 -11.78
C LEU A 153 -2.06 -12.17 -10.54
N TRP A 154 -2.70 -11.53 -9.56
CA TRP A 154 -3.17 -12.18 -8.35
C TRP A 154 -4.20 -13.26 -8.65
N ASN A 155 -5.22 -12.94 -9.45
CA ASN A 155 -6.29 -13.87 -9.78
C ASN A 155 -5.77 -15.06 -10.60
N ASP A 156 -4.79 -14.84 -11.46
CA ASP A 156 -4.23 -15.89 -12.33
C ASP A 156 -3.22 -16.80 -11.60
N THR A 157 -2.50 -16.29 -10.59
CA THR A 157 -1.35 -16.99 -9.99
C THR A 157 -1.45 -17.29 -8.50
N VAL A 158 -2.13 -16.45 -7.70
CA VAL A 158 -2.18 -16.61 -6.23
C VAL A 158 -3.53 -17.11 -5.77
N ALA A 159 -4.63 -16.48 -6.21
CA ALA A 159 -5.98 -16.93 -5.88
C ALA A 159 -6.45 -18.11 -6.74
N ASN A 160 -5.75 -18.39 -7.83
CA ASN A 160 -6.04 -19.54 -8.69
C ASN A 160 -5.62 -20.83 -7.97
N THR A 161 -6.60 -21.56 -7.44
CA THR A 161 -6.39 -22.84 -6.73
C THR A 161 -6.50 -24.05 -7.65
N ALA A 162 -6.37 -23.85 -8.97
CA ALA A 162 -6.41 -24.90 -9.98
C ALA A 162 -5.23 -25.87 -9.88
#